data_AF-A0AAW1QDK1-F1
#
_entry.id   AF-A0AAW1QDK1-F1
#
_cell.length_a   1.000
_cell.length_b   1.000
_cell.length_c   1.000
_cell.angle_alpha   90.00
_cell.angle_beta   90.00
_cell.angle_gamma   90.00
#
_symmetry.space_group_name_H-M   'P 1'
#
loop_
_entity.id
_entity.type
_entity.pdbx_description
1 polymer ?
#
loop_
_entity_poly.entity_id
_entity_poly.type
_entity_poly.pdbx_seq_one_letter_code
_entity_poly.pdbx_strand_id
1 'polypeptide(L)'
;GLLFQRLQSARTPKFVRGFLAFLAGFILRHGAPATVASIDAVQSGLFTGGVLAQVWVPGLTSFYSDAERRLMAVATTQVLCECAELHVPGAGALWGQLLGALLRMLEDASGDGAAAEREADGGDGDDEFAGYSAAFAQLHNAARPSEDPTPDVHDPQRHLAAELARFSQAHPGRVPALVQANVAAEQQQRLQAYCQACGVSIA
;
A
#
# COMPACT_ATOMS: atom_id res chain seq x y z
N GLY A 1 20.18 3.08 -1.09
CA GLY A 1 20.98 1.84 -0.98
C GLY A 1 20.62 1.01 0.24
N LEU A 2 20.85 1.52 1.46
CA LEU A 2 20.81 0.71 2.69
C LEU A 2 19.48 -0.03 2.96
N LEU A 3 18.33 0.61 2.73
CA LEU A 3 17.01 -0.03 2.91
C LEU A 3 16.80 -1.22 1.97
N PHE A 4 17.20 -1.08 0.70
CA PHE A 4 17.11 -2.15 -0.30
C PHE A 4 18.10 -3.28 -0.01
N GLN A 5 19.29 -2.95 0.50
CA GLN A 5 20.25 -3.95 0.95
C GLN A 5 19.67 -4.78 2.11
N ARG A 6 19.03 -4.14 3.09
CA ARG A 6 18.34 -4.88 4.18
C ARG A 6 17.15 -5.69 3.69
N LEU A 7 16.39 -5.18 2.72
CA LEU A 7 15.32 -5.93 2.08
C LEU A 7 15.81 -7.23 1.41
N GLN A 8 17.05 -7.23 0.89
CA GLN A 8 17.68 -8.42 0.29
C GLN A 8 18.36 -9.31 1.33
N SER A 9 19.07 -8.75 2.32
CA SER A 9 19.96 -9.50 3.21
C SER A 9 19.31 -9.94 4.53
N ALA A 10 18.22 -9.29 4.96
CA ALA A 10 17.60 -9.50 6.27
C ALA A 10 16.10 -9.15 6.24
N ARG A 11 15.36 -9.79 5.33
CA ARG A 11 13.92 -9.58 5.18
C ARG A 11 13.15 -10.20 6.35
N THR A 12 12.61 -9.36 7.24
CA THR A 12 11.66 -9.77 8.28
C THR A 12 10.27 -9.17 8.03
N PRO A 13 9.18 -9.78 8.51
CA PRO A 13 7.83 -9.22 8.38
C PRO A 13 7.72 -7.79 8.96
N LYS A 14 8.32 -7.56 10.14
CA LYS A 14 8.39 -6.24 10.80
C LYS A 14 9.12 -5.20 9.93
N PHE A 15 10.24 -5.58 9.30
CA PHE A 15 10.95 -4.68 8.39
C PHE A 15 10.14 -4.38 7.12
N VAL A 16 9.50 -5.39 6.51
CA VAL A 16 8.67 -5.19 5.31
C VAL A 16 7.50 -4.25 5.61
N ARG A 17 6.79 -4.45 6.73
CA ARG A 17 5.69 -3.56 7.14
C ARG A 17 6.15 -2.13 7.33
N GLY A 18 7.25 -1.93 8.08
CA GLY A 18 7.83 -0.60 8.31
C GLY A 18 8.33 0.07 7.02
N PHE A 19 8.95 -0.70 6.13
CA PHE A 19 9.41 -0.22 4.82
C PHE A 19 8.24 0.22 3.94
N LEU A 20 7.17 -0.57 3.87
CA LEU A 20 5.98 -0.24 3.08
C LEU A 20 5.24 0.97 3.65
N ALA A 21 5.08 1.06 4.97
CA ALA A 21 4.46 2.23 5.61
C ALA A 21 5.28 3.52 5.36
N PHE A 22 6.61 3.43 5.46
CA PHE A 22 7.51 4.53 5.10
C PHE A 22 7.32 4.95 3.64
N LEU A 23 7.31 3.98 2.72
CA LEU A 23 7.20 4.26 1.29
C LEU A 23 5.81 4.81 0.92
N ALA A 24 4.75 4.35 1.56
CA ALA A 24 3.41 4.92 1.44
C ALA A 24 3.38 6.38 1.87
N GLY A 25 3.93 6.71 3.04
CA GLY A 25 4.06 8.10 3.48
C GLY A 25 4.89 8.96 2.52
N PHE A 26 5.95 8.40 1.94
CA PHE A 26 6.77 9.09 0.93
C PHE A 26 6.00 9.36 -0.36
N ILE A 27 5.21 8.38 -0.85
CA ILE A 27 4.34 8.53 -2.03
C ILE A 27 3.30 9.62 -1.80
N LEU A 28 2.61 9.60 -0.64
CA LEU A 28 1.58 10.60 -0.34
C LEU A 28 2.16 12.02 -0.27
N ARG A 29 3.40 12.16 0.23
CA ARG A 29 4.03 13.47 0.41
C ARG A 29 4.70 14.02 -0.85
N HIS A 30 5.28 13.16 -1.67
CA HIS A 30 6.11 13.57 -2.82
C HIS A 30 5.54 13.16 -4.18
N GLY A 31 4.50 12.33 -4.20
CA GLY A 31 3.91 11.76 -5.41
C GLY A 31 4.55 10.45 -5.84
N ALA A 32 3.80 9.67 -6.62
CA ALA A 32 4.31 8.45 -7.24
C ALA A 32 5.51 8.73 -8.18
N PRO A 33 5.51 9.77 -9.05
CA PRO A 33 6.62 10.01 -9.99
C PRO A 33 7.96 10.30 -9.30
N ALA A 34 7.95 11.12 -8.25
CA ALA A 34 9.17 11.43 -7.49
C ALA A 34 9.70 10.19 -6.75
N THR A 35 8.79 9.33 -6.29
CA THR A 35 9.12 8.07 -5.63
C THR A 35 9.78 7.09 -6.61
N VAL A 36 9.19 6.91 -7.79
CA VAL A 36 9.77 6.08 -8.85
C VAL A 36 11.17 6.58 -9.19
N ALA A 37 11.33 7.88 -9.47
CA ALA A 37 12.62 8.46 -9.83
C ALA A 37 13.68 8.25 -8.73
N SER A 38 13.30 8.39 -7.45
CA SER A 38 14.21 8.22 -6.32
C SER A 38 14.66 6.76 -6.15
N ILE A 39 13.77 5.79 -6.41
CA ILE A 39 14.06 4.37 -6.28
C ILE A 39 14.83 3.86 -7.49
N ASP A 40 14.43 4.25 -8.68
CA ASP A 40 15.07 3.83 -9.93
C ASP A 40 16.45 4.47 -10.13
N ALA A 41 16.77 5.56 -9.42
CA ALA A 41 18.13 6.08 -9.32
C ALA A 41 19.11 5.09 -8.67
N VAL A 42 18.63 4.12 -7.87
CA VAL A 42 19.46 3.04 -7.33
C VAL A 42 19.67 1.96 -8.40
N GLN A 43 18.60 1.56 -9.08
CA GLN A 43 18.62 0.60 -10.18
C GLN A 43 17.37 0.79 -11.05
N SER A 44 17.54 0.89 -12.36
CA SER A 44 16.41 1.05 -13.30
C SER A 44 15.38 -0.07 -13.17
N GLY A 45 14.10 0.27 -13.10
CA GLY A 45 12.99 -0.68 -12.96
C GLY A 45 12.89 -1.34 -11.59
N LEU A 46 13.65 -0.86 -10.59
CA LEU A 46 13.60 -1.40 -9.23
C LEU A 46 12.25 -1.14 -8.58
N PHE A 47 11.63 0.02 -8.84
CA PHE A 47 10.33 0.34 -8.27
C PHE A 47 9.25 -0.63 -8.74
N THR A 48 9.10 -0.82 -10.06
CA THR A 48 8.03 -1.67 -10.61
C THR A 48 8.30 -3.15 -10.40
N GLY A 49 9.50 -3.63 -10.77
CA GLY A 49 9.82 -5.06 -10.74
C GLY A 49 10.19 -5.57 -9.36
N GLY A 50 10.93 -4.78 -8.57
CA GLY A 50 11.37 -5.17 -7.23
C GLY A 50 10.36 -4.79 -6.17
N VAL A 51 10.07 -3.49 -6.07
CA VAL A 51 9.28 -2.97 -4.94
C VAL A 51 7.79 -3.29 -5.10
N LEU A 52 7.16 -2.90 -6.21
CA LEU A 52 5.72 -3.14 -6.39
C LEU A 52 5.41 -4.64 -6.49
N ALA A 53 6.07 -5.35 -7.40
CA ALA A 53 5.74 -6.75 -7.65
C ALA A 53 6.15 -7.71 -6.50
N GLN A 54 7.35 -7.56 -5.92
CA GLN A 54 7.89 -8.56 -4.96
C GLN A 54 7.68 -8.19 -3.49
N VAL A 55 7.35 -6.93 -3.20
CA VAL A 55 7.22 -6.43 -1.81
C VAL A 55 5.84 -5.84 -1.55
N TRP A 56 5.39 -4.91 -2.38
CA TRP A 56 4.15 -4.17 -2.14
C TRP A 56 2.92 -5.07 -2.30
N VAL A 57 2.76 -5.70 -3.47
CA VAL A 57 1.63 -6.61 -3.76
C VAL A 57 1.48 -7.70 -2.69
N PRO A 58 2.52 -8.50 -2.37
CA PRO A 58 2.41 -9.50 -1.32
C PRO A 58 2.38 -8.92 0.10
N GLY A 59 2.86 -7.69 0.31
CA GLY A 59 2.92 -7.04 1.62
C GLY A 59 1.64 -6.35 2.05
N LEU A 60 0.69 -6.09 1.14
CA LEU A 60 -0.61 -5.48 1.47
C LEU A 60 -1.44 -6.31 2.48
N THR A 61 -1.14 -7.59 2.66
CA THR A 61 -1.79 -8.45 3.66
C THR A 61 -1.18 -8.34 5.06
N SER A 62 -0.06 -7.62 5.22
CA SER A 62 0.69 -7.53 6.49
C SER A 62 0.24 -6.41 7.42
N PHE A 63 -0.82 -5.69 7.08
CA PHE A 63 -1.34 -4.55 7.83
C PHE A 63 -2.59 -4.95 8.59
N TYR A 64 -2.64 -4.61 9.87
CA TYR A 64 -3.73 -5.00 10.76
C TYR A 64 -4.50 -3.80 11.29
N SER A 65 -3.80 -2.70 11.61
CA SER A 65 -4.43 -1.48 12.10
C SER A 65 -5.18 -0.73 10.99
N ASP A 66 -6.33 -0.14 11.34
CA ASP A 66 -7.15 0.65 10.40
C ASP A 66 -6.37 1.83 9.81
N ALA A 67 -5.52 2.46 10.61
CA ALA A 67 -4.70 3.59 10.18
C ALA A 67 -3.65 3.16 9.13
N GLU A 68 -2.95 2.05 9.35
CA GLU A 68 -1.98 1.54 8.36
C GLU A 68 -2.69 1.05 7.09
N ARG A 69 -3.82 0.33 7.22
CA ARG A 69 -4.61 -0.12 6.07
C ARG A 69 -5.09 1.07 5.23
N ARG A 70 -5.57 2.14 5.89
CA ARG A 70 -5.95 3.39 5.22
C ARG A 70 -4.77 4.02 4.50
N LEU A 71 -3.64 4.21 5.18
CA LEU A 71 -2.41 4.74 4.58
C LEU A 71 -2.03 3.97 3.31
N MET A 72 -2.01 2.65 3.40
CA MET A 72 -1.68 1.78 2.28
C MET A 72 -2.71 1.84 1.16
N ALA A 73 -3.99 1.95 1.48
CA ALA A 73 -5.06 2.06 0.48
C ALA A 73 -4.94 3.36 -0.34
N VAL A 74 -4.73 4.49 0.33
CA VAL A 74 -4.57 5.80 -0.32
C VAL A 74 -3.29 5.81 -1.16
N ALA A 75 -2.15 5.36 -0.61
CA ALA A 75 -0.90 5.34 -1.35
C ALA A 75 -0.94 4.39 -2.55
N THR A 76 -1.57 3.21 -2.42
CA THR A 76 -1.73 2.27 -3.53
C THR A 76 -2.64 2.84 -4.61
N THR A 77 -3.73 3.53 -4.24
CA THR A 77 -4.61 4.22 -5.16
C THR A 77 -3.86 5.29 -5.95
N GLN A 78 -3.03 6.07 -5.27
CA GLN A 78 -2.19 7.09 -5.91
C GLN A 78 -1.20 6.47 -6.89
N VAL A 79 -0.52 5.37 -6.52
CA VAL A 79 0.37 4.64 -7.44
C VAL A 79 -0.40 4.13 -8.67
N LEU A 80 -1.60 3.56 -8.49
CA LEU A 80 -2.42 3.06 -9.61
C LEU A 80 -2.80 4.17 -10.61
N CYS A 81 -2.99 5.41 -10.14
CA CYS A 81 -3.46 6.53 -10.95
C CYS A 81 -2.34 7.46 -11.47
N GLU A 82 -1.20 7.53 -10.79
CA GLU A 82 -0.14 8.51 -11.08
C GLU A 82 1.18 7.89 -11.56
N CYS A 83 1.38 6.57 -11.40
CA CYS A 83 2.60 5.89 -11.83
C CYS A 83 2.57 5.60 -13.34
N ALA A 84 3.26 6.42 -14.13
CA ALA A 84 3.31 6.29 -15.58
C ALA A 84 3.89 4.94 -16.05
N GLU A 85 4.77 4.35 -15.26
CA GLU A 85 5.41 3.05 -15.52
C GLU A 85 4.42 1.88 -15.39
N LEU A 86 3.31 2.05 -14.66
CA LEU A 86 2.21 1.09 -14.67
C LEU A 86 1.26 1.28 -15.86
N HIS A 87 1.43 2.38 -16.58
CA HIS A 87 0.61 2.79 -17.71
C HIS A 87 1.35 2.61 -19.05
N VAL A 88 2.45 1.87 -19.08
CA VAL A 88 3.07 1.45 -20.35
C VAL A 88 2.48 0.14 -20.85
N PRO A 89 2.43 -0.10 -22.17
CA PRO A 89 2.08 -1.42 -22.71
C PRO A 89 2.96 -2.51 -22.06
N GLY A 90 2.32 -3.58 -21.56
CA GLY A 90 3.00 -4.69 -20.86
C GLY A 90 2.96 -4.62 -19.33
N ALA A 91 2.66 -3.46 -18.74
CA ALA A 91 2.55 -3.32 -17.28
C ALA A 91 1.13 -3.62 -16.73
N GLY A 92 0.17 -3.93 -17.60
CA GLY A 92 -1.24 -4.15 -17.23
C GLY A 92 -1.44 -5.27 -16.21
N ALA A 93 -0.65 -6.35 -16.29
CA ALA A 93 -0.73 -7.46 -15.35
C ALA A 93 -0.35 -7.02 -13.92
N LEU A 94 0.72 -6.23 -13.76
CA LEU A 94 1.13 -5.69 -12.46
C LEU A 94 0.11 -4.69 -11.93
N TRP A 95 -0.43 -3.82 -12.79
CA TRP A 95 -1.51 -2.90 -12.41
C TRP A 95 -2.73 -3.66 -11.90
N GLY A 96 -3.15 -4.73 -12.59
CA GLY A 96 -4.27 -5.58 -12.17
C GLY A 96 -3.99 -6.34 -10.87
N GLN A 97 -2.78 -6.86 -10.69
CA GLN A 97 -2.34 -7.50 -9.44
C GLN A 97 -2.39 -6.53 -8.25
N LEU A 98 -1.93 -5.29 -8.46
CA LEU A 98 -1.92 -4.25 -7.44
C LEU A 98 -3.34 -3.84 -7.04
N LEU A 99 -4.22 -3.60 -8.02
CA LEU A 99 -5.63 -3.30 -7.76
C LEU A 99 -6.33 -4.49 -7.08
N GLY A 100 -6.10 -5.71 -7.55
CA GLY A 100 -6.68 -6.91 -6.94
C GLY A 100 -6.22 -7.13 -5.49
N ALA A 101 -4.95 -6.84 -5.19
CA ALA A 101 -4.43 -6.92 -3.83
C ALA A 101 -5.02 -5.83 -2.92
N LEU A 102 -5.17 -4.60 -3.44
CA LEU A 102 -5.84 -3.51 -2.74
C LEU A 102 -7.30 -3.86 -2.41
N LEU A 103 -8.06 -4.38 -3.39
CA LEU A 103 -9.46 -4.76 -3.19
C LEU A 103 -9.62 -5.85 -2.12
N ARG A 104 -8.73 -6.87 -2.11
CA ARG A 104 -8.73 -7.90 -1.06
C ARG A 104 -8.46 -7.30 0.32
N MET A 105 -7.43 -6.46 0.44
CA MET A 105 -7.09 -5.79 1.71
C MET A 105 -8.25 -4.96 2.27
N LEU A 106 -8.99 -4.26 1.39
CA LEU A 106 -10.14 -3.43 1.76
C LEU A 106 -11.34 -4.23 2.25
N GLU A 107 -11.42 -5.52 1.94
CA GLU A 107 -12.49 -6.39 2.40
C GLU A 107 -12.11 -7.19 3.64
N ASP A 108 -10.86 -7.66 3.69
CA ASP A 108 -10.30 -8.36 4.84
C ASP A 108 -10.30 -7.46 6.10
N ALA A 109 -10.33 -6.13 5.94
CA ALA A 109 -10.50 -5.17 7.03
C ALA A 109 -11.82 -5.34 7.81
N SER A 110 -12.79 -6.09 7.28
CA SER A 110 -14.05 -6.40 7.95
C SER A 110 -13.93 -7.51 9.02
N GLY A 111 -12.74 -8.12 9.19
CA GLY A 111 -12.52 -9.26 10.09
C GLY A 111 -11.24 -9.18 10.96
N ASP A 112 -11.45 -9.23 12.28
CA ASP A 112 -10.53 -9.68 13.36
C ASP A 112 -9.04 -9.26 13.34
N GLY A 113 -8.73 -8.05 12.85
CA GLY A 113 -7.36 -7.50 12.82
C GLY A 113 -6.66 -7.39 14.19
N ALA A 114 -7.43 -7.35 15.28
CA ALA A 114 -6.91 -7.18 16.63
C ALA A 114 -6.13 -8.39 17.17
N ALA A 115 -6.41 -9.61 16.70
CA ALA A 115 -5.67 -10.81 17.12
C ALA A 115 -4.30 -10.88 16.43
N ALA A 116 -4.24 -10.59 15.13
CA ALA A 116 -3.02 -10.64 14.34
C ALA A 116 -2.04 -9.49 14.66
N GLU A 117 -2.54 -8.33 15.11
CA GLU A 117 -1.70 -7.23 15.60
C GLU A 117 -0.90 -7.63 16.86
N ARG A 118 -1.51 -8.38 17.79
CA ARG A 118 -0.87 -8.87 19.01
C ARG A 118 0.19 -9.95 18.74
N GLU A 119 -0.05 -10.82 17.77
CA GLU A 119 0.92 -11.83 17.35
C GLU A 119 2.11 -11.24 16.58
N ALA A 120 1.88 -10.20 15.78
CA ALA A 120 2.93 -9.50 15.03
C ALA A 120 3.85 -8.64 15.93
N ASP A 121 3.32 -8.10 17.03
CA ASP A 121 4.08 -7.35 18.02
C ASP A 121 4.75 -8.25 19.08
N GLY A 122 4.13 -9.39 19.42
CA GLY A 122 4.63 -10.37 20.39
C GLY A 122 5.77 -11.28 19.90
N GLY A 123 6.24 -11.08 18.66
CA GLY A 123 7.30 -11.88 18.03
C GLY A 123 8.73 -11.40 18.27
N ASP A 124 8.97 -10.55 19.28
CA ASP A 124 10.33 -10.33 19.77
C ASP A 124 10.78 -11.58 20.52
N GLY A 125 11.32 -12.52 19.76
CA GLY A 125 12.38 -13.40 20.24
C GLY A 125 13.62 -12.57 20.55
N ASP A 126 13.53 -11.77 21.61
CA ASP A 126 14.66 -11.26 22.40
C ASP A 126 15.17 -12.36 23.36
N ASP A 127 15.07 -13.63 22.94
CA ASP A 127 15.65 -14.80 23.61
C ASP A 127 17.15 -14.91 23.30
N GLU A 128 17.90 -13.81 23.41
CA GLU A 128 19.35 -13.87 23.60
C GLU A 128 19.90 -12.56 24.17
N PHE A 129 19.56 -12.22 25.43
CA PHE A 129 20.51 -11.74 26.44
C PHE A 129 19.80 -11.61 27.79
N ALA A 130 19.83 -12.67 28.59
CA ALA A 130 19.53 -12.61 30.02
C ALA A 130 20.65 -11.81 30.73
N GLY A 131 20.61 -10.48 30.60
CA GLY A 131 21.59 -9.59 31.20
C GLY A 131 21.33 -8.14 30.81
N TYR A 132 20.55 -7.44 31.64
CA TYR A 132 20.26 -6.01 31.57
C TYR A 132 19.27 -5.58 30.47
N SER A 133 17.97 -5.73 30.74
CA SER A 133 16.92 -5.08 29.95
C SER A 133 17.03 -3.56 30.11
N ALA A 134 17.36 -2.86 29.03
CA ALA A 134 17.27 -1.40 28.98
C ALA A 134 15.78 -1.02 28.95
N ALA A 135 15.21 -0.67 30.10
CA ALA A 135 13.83 -0.20 30.18
C ALA A 135 13.68 1.15 29.46
N PHE A 136 12.99 1.16 28.32
CA PHE A 136 12.60 2.38 27.64
C PHE A 136 11.47 3.06 28.42
N ALA A 137 11.74 4.20 29.06
CA ALA A 137 10.73 5.03 29.70
C ALA A 137 10.31 6.15 28.74
N GLN A 138 9.18 5.98 28.05
CA GLN A 138 8.61 7.02 27.21
C GLN A 138 8.10 8.18 28.09
N LEU A 139 8.65 9.38 27.91
CA LEU A 139 8.15 10.57 28.60
C LEU A 139 6.81 10.98 28.01
N HIS A 140 5.71 10.64 28.69
CA HIS A 140 4.33 10.91 28.23
C HIS A 140 4.06 12.39 27.87
N ASN A 141 4.74 13.34 28.51
CA ASN A 141 4.58 14.79 28.24
C ASN A 141 5.48 15.34 27.12
N ALA A 142 6.39 14.53 26.59
CA ALA A 142 7.29 14.90 25.48
C ALA A 142 7.05 14.05 24.22
N ALA A 143 6.07 13.15 24.26
CA ALA A 143 5.68 12.36 23.10
C ALA A 143 5.06 13.27 22.04
N ARG A 144 5.70 13.36 20.87
CA ARG A 144 5.12 14.05 19.72
C ARG A 144 3.92 13.24 19.26
N PRO A 145 2.73 13.83 19.09
CA PRO A 145 1.61 13.13 18.49
C PRO A 145 2.03 12.60 17.13
N SER A 146 1.76 11.32 16.88
CA SER A 146 1.92 10.77 15.53
C SER A 146 0.91 11.46 14.62
N GLU A 147 1.40 12.23 13.67
CA GLU A 147 0.56 12.91 12.68
C GLU A 147 0.11 11.87 11.65
N ASP A 148 -1.20 11.66 11.56
CA ASP A 148 -1.78 10.78 10.54
C ASP A 148 -1.57 11.43 9.17
N PRO A 149 -0.88 10.76 8.22
CA PRO A 149 -0.68 11.27 6.87
C PRO A 149 -1.96 11.26 6.01
N THR A 150 -3.07 10.68 6.49
CA THR A 150 -4.34 10.50 5.76
C THR A 150 -5.57 10.97 6.56
N PRO A 151 -5.55 12.14 7.20
CA PRO A 151 -6.64 12.54 8.11
C PRO A 151 -7.95 12.81 7.36
N ASP A 152 -7.87 13.22 6.09
CA ASP A 152 -9.01 13.59 5.26
C ASP A 152 -9.74 12.38 4.63
N VAL A 153 -9.13 11.19 4.68
CA VAL A 153 -9.69 9.98 4.06
C VAL A 153 -10.38 9.13 5.11
N HIS A 154 -11.69 9.31 5.29
CA HIS A 154 -12.44 8.48 6.24
C HIS A 154 -12.82 7.11 5.66
N ASP A 155 -13.07 7.06 4.36
CA ASP A 155 -13.50 5.85 3.65
C ASP A 155 -12.52 5.55 2.49
N PRO A 156 -11.65 4.54 2.65
CA PRO A 156 -10.67 4.19 1.63
C PRO A 156 -11.31 3.55 0.39
N GLN A 157 -12.48 2.90 0.50
CA GLN A 157 -13.20 2.35 -0.65
C GLN A 157 -13.75 3.47 -1.53
N ARG A 158 -14.34 4.48 -0.90
CA ARG A 158 -14.83 5.69 -1.59
C ARG A 158 -13.69 6.49 -2.23
N HIS A 159 -12.56 6.62 -1.53
CA HIS A 159 -11.38 7.27 -2.08
C HIS A 159 -10.87 6.55 -3.35
N LEU A 160 -10.73 5.22 -3.29
CA LEU A 160 -10.35 4.41 -4.46
C LEU A 160 -11.29 4.62 -5.65
N ALA A 161 -12.60 4.54 -5.42
CA ALA A 161 -13.60 4.70 -6.48
C ALA A 161 -13.55 6.11 -7.12
N ALA A 162 -13.43 7.16 -6.30
CA ALA A 162 -13.38 8.54 -6.77
C ALA A 162 -12.11 8.83 -7.60
N GLU A 163 -10.94 8.40 -7.12
CA GLU A 163 -9.66 8.60 -7.81
C GLU A 163 -9.58 7.81 -9.12
N LEU A 164 -10.04 6.55 -9.13
CA LEU A 164 -10.12 5.76 -10.35
C LEU A 164 -11.09 6.37 -11.37
N ALA A 165 -12.24 6.88 -10.93
CA ALA A 165 -13.19 7.56 -11.82
C ALA A 165 -12.58 8.83 -12.42
N ARG A 166 -11.89 9.65 -11.60
CA ARG A 166 -11.15 10.83 -12.08
C ARG A 166 -10.08 10.44 -13.10
N PHE A 167 -9.32 9.40 -12.82
CA PHE A 167 -8.30 8.88 -13.73
C PHE A 167 -8.90 8.32 -15.04
N SER A 168 -10.05 7.65 -14.97
CA SER A 168 -10.80 7.16 -16.14
C SER A 168 -11.31 8.30 -17.02
N GLN A 169 -11.79 9.39 -16.42
CA GLN A 169 -12.21 10.59 -17.16
C GLN A 169 -11.04 11.27 -17.87
N ALA A 170 -9.86 11.30 -17.24
CA ALA A 170 -8.64 11.82 -17.85
C ALA A 170 -8.11 10.93 -18.99
N HIS A 171 -8.38 9.62 -18.93
CA HIS A 171 -7.93 8.63 -19.93
C HIS A 171 -9.08 7.69 -20.36
N PRO A 172 -10.06 8.17 -21.15
CA PRO A 172 -11.26 7.40 -21.49
C PRO A 172 -10.94 6.05 -22.15
N GLY A 173 -11.66 5.00 -21.71
CA GLY A 173 -11.52 3.63 -22.24
C GLY A 173 -10.31 2.85 -21.74
N ARG A 174 -9.36 3.50 -21.06
CA ARG A 174 -8.13 2.86 -20.57
C ARG A 174 -8.36 2.03 -19.31
N VAL A 175 -8.94 2.65 -18.28
CA VAL A 175 -9.20 1.99 -16.98
C VAL A 175 -10.14 0.78 -17.15
N PRO A 176 -11.27 0.89 -17.87
CA PRO A 176 -12.13 -0.27 -18.14
C PRO A 176 -11.39 -1.39 -18.85
N ALA A 177 -10.57 -1.08 -19.86
CA ALA A 177 -9.79 -2.10 -20.58
C ALA A 177 -8.76 -2.80 -19.67
N LEU A 178 -8.08 -2.06 -18.79
CA LEU A 178 -7.14 -2.63 -17.83
C LEU A 178 -7.83 -3.54 -16.82
N VAL A 179 -8.97 -3.09 -16.29
CA VAL A 179 -9.78 -3.86 -15.33
C VAL A 179 -10.29 -5.14 -15.98
N GLN A 180 -10.91 -5.05 -17.17
CA GLN A 180 -11.45 -6.22 -17.87
C GLN A 180 -10.37 -7.25 -18.22
N ALA A 181 -9.18 -6.79 -18.62
CA ALA A 181 -8.11 -7.69 -19.07
C ALA A 181 -7.27 -8.30 -17.94
N ASN A 182 -7.11 -7.62 -16.80
CA ASN A 182 -6.09 -8.01 -15.79
C ASN A 182 -6.64 -8.23 -14.37
N VAL A 183 -7.92 -8.00 -14.13
CA VAL A 183 -8.56 -8.15 -12.81
C VAL A 183 -9.54 -9.31 -12.83
N ALA A 184 -9.60 -10.12 -11.76
CA ALA A 184 -10.51 -11.26 -11.70
C ALA A 184 -11.98 -10.81 -11.64
N ALA A 185 -12.90 -11.61 -12.20
CA ALA A 185 -14.32 -11.25 -12.32
C ALA A 185 -14.98 -10.86 -10.98
N GLU A 186 -14.63 -11.56 -9.90
CA GLU A 186 -15.11 -11.24 -8.55
C GLU A 186 -14.69 -9.84 -8.10
N GLN A 187 -13.42 -9.48 -8.33
CA GLN A 187 -12.85 -8.17 -8.00
C GLN A 187 -13.44 -7.05 -8.88
N GLN A 188 -13.77 -7.35 -10.14
CA GLN A 188 -14.47 -6.41 -11.02
C GLN A 188 -15.86 -6.06 -10.47
N GLN A 189 -16.61 -7.06 -9.99
CA GLN A 189 -17.93 -6.85 -9.38
C GLN A 189 -17.85 -6.00 -8.11
N ARG A 190 -16.85 -6.26 -7.25
CA ARG A 190 -16.58 -5.47 -6.04
C ARG A 190 -16.26 -4.01 -6.36
N LEU A 191 -15.37 -3.77 -7.32
CA LEU A 191 -15.05 -2.42 -7.79
C LEU A 191 -16.30 -1.72 -8.33
N GLN A 192 -17.14 -2.43 -9.10
CA GLN A 192 -18.39 -1.88 -9.62
C GLN A 192 -19.36 -1.48 -8.48
N ALA A 193 -19.45 -2.29 -7.42
CA ALA A 193 -20.24 -1.96 -6.24
C ALA A 193 -19.73 -0.69 -5.54
N TYR A 194 -18.41 -0.52 -5.38
CA TYR A 194 -17.83 0.71 -4.83
C TYR A 194 -18.14 1.94 -5.69
N CYS A 195 -18.00 1.82 -7.01
CA CYS A 195 -18.35 2.89 -7.93
C CYS A 195 -19.84 3.28 -7.82
N GLN A 196 -20.74 2.31 -7.76
CA GLN A 196 -22.18 2.53 -7.60
C GLN A 196 -22.53 3.20 -6.26
N ALA A 197 -21.95 2.72 -5.16
CA ALA A 197 -22.16 3.29 -3.82
C ALA A 197 -21.71 4.76 -3.75
N CYS A 198 -20.68 5.11 -4.52
CA CYS A 198 -20.14 6.47 -4.58
C CYS A 198 -20.80 7.36 -5.65
N GLY A 199 -21.69 6.80 -6.49
CA GLY A 199 -22.30 7.51 -7.61
C GLY A 199 -21.31 7.90 -8.72
N VAL A 200 -20.19 7.18 -8.84
CA VAL A 200 -19.14 7.43 -9.86
C VAL A 200 -19.14 6.32 -10.91
N SER A 201 -18.64 6.63 -12.10
CA SER A 201 -18.52 5.67 -13.20
C SER A 201 -17.11 5.66 -13.78
N ILE A 202 -16.57 4.46 -13.95
CA ILE A 202 -15.34 4.18 -14.71
C ILE A 202 -15.76 3.78 -16.13
N ALA A 203 -15.96 4.79 -16.99
CA ALA A 203 -16.39 4.64 -18.38
C ALA A 203 -15.25 4.29 -19.33
#